data_AF-A0A1F4DPP8-F1
#
_entry.id   AF-A0A1F4DPP8-F1
#
_cell.length_a   1.000
_cell.length_b   1.000
_cell.length_c   1.000
_cell.angle_alpha   90.00
_cell.angle_beta   90.00
_cell.angle_gamma   90.00
#
_symmetry.space_group_name_H-M   'P 1'
#
loop_
_entity.id
_entity.type
_entity.pdbx_description
1 polymer ?
#
loop_
_entity_poly.entity_id
_entity_poly.type
_entity_poly.pdbx_seq_one_letter_code
_entity_poly.pdbx_strand_id
1 'polypeptide(L)' 'MRGAIDEALKCKEEGVSRAILFNLCGHGHFDMQAYIDYSAGKLTDQDYDEAELAMALAGLPSVKAA' A
#
# COMPACT_ATOMS: atom_id res chain seq x y z
N MET A 1 0.61 -6.32 -9.35
CA MET A 1 1.05 -5.68 -10.61
C MET A 1 -0.12 -5.53 -11.59
N ARG A 2 -1.18 -4.80 -11.19
CA ARG A 2 -2.48 -4.82 -11.87
C ARG A 2 -2.47 -4.17 -13.27
N GLY A 3 -1.93 -2.95 -13.40
CA GLY A 3 -1.95 -2.22 -14.67
C GLY A 3 -1.24 -2.93 -15.83
N ALA A 4 -0.13 -3.62 -15.58
CA ALA A 4 0.55 -4.39 -16.62
C ALA A 4 -0.25 -5.62 -17.07
N ILE A 5 -1.02 -6.23 -16.15
CA ILE A 5 -1.93 -7.34 -16.46
C ILE A 5 -3.10 -6.83 -17.30
N ASP A 6 -3.68 -5.68 -16.94
CA ASP A 6 -4.78 -5.08 -17.68
C ASP A 6 -4.37 -4.74 -19.13
N GLU A 7 -3.18 -4.18 -19.34
CA GLU A 7 -2.68 -3.90 -20.70
C GLU A 7 -2.40 -5.20 -21.48
N ALA A 8 -1.93 -6.26 -20.82
CA ALA A 8 -1.73 -7.56 -21.46
C ALA A 8 -3.06 -8.20 -21.88
N LEU A 9 -4.12 -8.06 -21.07
CA LEU A 9 -5.47 -8.52 -21.42
C LEU A 9 -6.03 -7.73 -22.61
N LYS A 10 -5.83 -6.41 -22.64
CA LYS A 10 -6.21 -5.58 -23.78
C LYS A 10 -5.49 -5.98 -25.07
N CYS A 11 -4.19 -6.25 -25.01
CA CYS A 11 -3.43 -6.76 -26.17
C CYS A 11 -3.99 -8.09 -26.69
N LYS A 12 -4.42 -8.97 -25.78
CA LYS A 12 -5.06 -10.24 -26.13
C LYS A 12 -6.42 -10.03 -26.82
N GLU A 13 -7.25 -9.12 -26.30
CA GLU A 13 -8.55 -8.76 -26.88
C GLU A 13 -8.41 -8.12 -28.27
N GLU A 14 -7.41 -7.26 -28.44
CA GLU A 14 -7.12 -6.58 -29.70
C GLU A 14 -6.37 -7.46 -30.71
N GLY A 15 -5.82 -8.59 -30.28
CA GLY A 15 -5.00 -9.48 -31.12
C GLY A 15 -3.66 -8.89 -31.53
N VAL A 16 -3.14 -7.91 -30.80
CA VAL A 16 -1.90 -7.18 -31.12
C VAL A 16 -0.83 -7.50 -30.09
N SER A 17 0.39 -7.80 -30.57
CA SER A 17 1.56 -7.95 -29.69
C SER A 17 2.19 -6.59 -29.41
N ARG A 18 2.37 -6.24 -28.13
CA ARG A 18 3.03 -5.01 -27.67
C ARG A 18 4.06 -5.31 -26.58
N ALA A 19 5.10 -4.48 -26.50
CA ALA A 19 6.01 -4.48 -25.37
C ALA A 19 5.43 -3.63 -24.23
N ILE A 20 5.31 -4.22 -23.04
CA ILE A 20 4.80 -3.54 -21.84
C ILE A 20 5.97 -3.27 -20.89
N LEU A 21 6.40 -2.01 -20.81
CA LEU A 21 7.38 -1.57 -19.83
C LEU A 21 6.67 -1.19 -18.53
N PHE A 22 7.20 -1.66 -17.39
CA PHE A 22 6.74 -1.24 -16.08
C PHE A 22 7.96 -0.94 -15.19
N ASN A 23 7.79 -0.01 -14.25
CA ASN A 23 8.83 0.35 -13.32
C ASN A 23 8.83 -0.59 -12.10
N LEU A 24 9.85 -1.44 -11.99
CA LEU A 24 10.09 -2.22 -10.78
C LEU A 24 10.94 -1.41 -9.80
N CYS A 25 10.29 -0.57 -8.99
CA CYS A 25 10.95 0.40 -8.12
C CYS A 25 11.43 -0.16 -6.77
N GLY A 26 11.13 -1.41 -6.42
CA GLY A 26 11.45 -1.96 -5.09
C GLY A 26 11.47 -3.48 -5.07
N HIS A 27 12.04 -4.04 -4.00
CA HIS A 27 12.25 -5.48 -3.81
C HIS A 27 11.38 -6.10 -2.70
N GLY A 28 10.71 -5.30 -1.88
CA GLY A 28 9.77 -5.79 -0.86
C GLY A 28 10.38 -6.46 0.37
N HIS A 29 11.69 -6.32 0.61
CA HIS A 29 12.37 -7.04 1.71
C HIS A 29 11.84 -6.62 3.09
N PHE A 30 11.63 -5.31 3.27
CA PHE A 30 11.09 -4.77 4.53
C PHE A 30 9.56 -4.96 4.64
N ASP A 31 8.90 -5.34 3.55
CA ASP A 31 7.45 -5.58 3.49
C ASP A 31 7.08 -7.06 3.69
N MET A 32 8.07 -7.95 3.83
CA MET A 32 7.84 -9.40 3.90
C MET A 32 6.92 -9.81 5.04
N GLN A 33 7.02 -9.16 6.20
CA GLN A 33 6.12 -9.43 7.32
C GLN A 33 4.67 -9.07 6.99
N ALA A 34 4.44 -7.93 6.33
CA ALA A 34 3.11 -7.52 5.90
C ALA A 34 2.51 -8.52 4.89
N TYR A 35 3.32 -9.05 3.96
CA TYR A 35 2.87 -10.11 3.04
C TYR A 35 2.49 -11.40 3.76
N ILE A 36 3.26 -11.80 4.77
CA ILE A 36 2.97 -12.98 5.59
C ILE A 36 1.65 -12.78 6.34
N ASP A 37 1.46 -11.63 6.98
CA ASP A 37 0.26 -11.35 7.77
C ASP A 37 -0.99 -11.23 6.91
N TYR A 38 -0.88 -10.62 5.72
CA TYR A 38 -1.95 -10.63 4.71
C TYR A 38 -2.33 -12.06 4.32
N SER A 39 -1.34 -12.88 3.95
CA SER A 39 -1.57 -14.26 3.50
C SER A 39 -2.10 -15.16 4.62
N ALA A 40 -1.76 -14.85 5.86
CA ALA A 40 -2.25 -15.54 7.05
C ALA A 40 -3.60 -15.01 7.56
N GLY A 41 -4.19 -14.00 6.90
CA GLY A 41 -5.46 -13.39 7.32
C GLY A 41 -5.40 -12.67 8.66
N LYS A 42 -4.21 -12.19 9.06
CA LYS A 42 -3.96 -11.52 10.35
C LYS A 42 -4.13 -10.01 10.30
N LEU A 43 -4.23 -9.43 9.11
CA LEU A 43 -4.47 -7.99 8.98
C LEU A 43 -5.85 -7.65 9.55
N THR A 44 -5.87 -6.61 10.37
CA THR A 44 -7.07 -6.10 11.02
C THR A 44 -7.33 -4.71 10.45
N ASP A 45 -8.60 -4.44 10.14
CA ASP A 45 -9.04 -3.07 9.88
C ASP A 45 -9.11 -2.37 11.24
N GLN A 46 -8.17 -1.46 11.47
CA GLN A 46 -8.07 -0.75 12.74
C GLN A 46 -9.02 0.43 12.70
N ASP A 47 -10.06 0.37 13.52
CA ASP A 47 -10.99 1.48 13.68
C ASP A 47 -10.29 2.68 14.31
N TYR A 48 -10.71 3.87 13.87
CA TYR A 48 -10.15 5.11 14.33
C TYR A 48 -10.86 5.57 15.63
N ASP A 49 -10.13 5.58 16.74
CA ASP A 49 -10.64 6.08 18.03
C ASP A 49 -10.29 7.56 18.23
N GLU A 50 -11.31 8.41 18.12
CA GLU A 50 -11.19 9.86 18.35
C GLU A 50 -10.73 10.21 19.77
N ALA A 51 -11.09 9.41 20.77
CA ALA A 51 -10.70 9.65 22.16
C ALA A 51 -9.21 9.35 22.38
N GLU A 52 -8.72 8.26 21.79
CA GLU A 52 -7.29 7.92 21.83
C GLU A 52 -6.45 8.99 21.12
N LEU A 53 -6.91 9.48 19.97
CA LEU A 53 -6.25 10.60 19.29
C LEU A 53 -6.23 11.86 20.18
N ALA A 54 -7.37 12.24 20.77
CA ALA A 54 -7.45 13.43 21.60
C ALA A 54 -6.49 13.34 22.79
N MET A 55 -6.38 12.17 23.42
CA MET A 55 -5.40 11.93 24.49
C MET A 55 -3.96 12.05 23.99
N ALA A 56 -3.63 11.45 22.83
CA ALA A 56 -2.29 11.53 22.26
C ALA A 56 -1.89 12.98 21.92
N LEU A 57 -2.83 13.76 21.35
CA LEU A 57 -2.62 15.18 21.03
C LEU A 57 -2.40 16.04 22.27
N ALA A 58 -3.13 15.76 23.36
CA ALA A 58 -2.96 16.48 24.62
C ALA A 58 -1.57 16.24 25.26
N GLY A 59 -0.93 15.10 24.96
CA GLY A 59 0.41 14.77 25.44
C GLY A 59 1.56 15.38 24.64
N LEU A 60 1.28 16.03 23.50
CA LEU A 60 2.32 16.63 22.67
C LEU A 60 2.94 17.85 23.39
N PRO A 61 4.27 18.00 23.34
CA PRO A 61 4.93 19.16 23.92
C PRO A 61 4.54 20.43 23.18
N SER A 62 4.27 21.52 23.91
CA SER A 62 4.06 22.83 23.31
C SER A 62 5.36 23.33 22.69
N VAL A 63 5.40 23.42 21.36
CA VAL A 63 6.53 24.02 20.63
C VAL A 63 6.24 25.51 20.42
N LYS A 64 7.20 26.39 20.71
CA LYS A 64 7.07 27.81 20.35
C LYS A 64 7.19 27.95 18.83
N ALA A 65 6.32 28.74 18.22
CA ALA A 65 6.48 29.16 16.83
C ALA A 65 7.80 29.95 16.69
N ALA A 66 8.52 29.70 15.60
CA ALA A 66 9.75 30.40 15.24
C ALA A 66 9.49 31.85 14.81
#